data_AF-A0A1Q7EMQ3-F1
#
_entry.id   AF-A0A1Q7EMQ3-F1
#
_cell.length_a   1.000
_cell.length_b   1.000
_cell.length_c   1.000
_cell.angle_alpha   90.00
_cell.angle_beta   90.00
_cell.angle_gamma   90.00
#
_symmetry.space_group_name_H-M   'P 1'
#
loop_
_entity.id
_entity.type
_entity.pdbx_description
1 polymer ?
#
loop_
_entity_poly.entity_id
_entity_poly.type
_entity_poly.pdbx_seq_one_letter_code
_entity_poly.pdbx_strand_id
1 'polypeptide(L)'
;MSLYGIVADLRRKYPTTAGTETLDMVVAELGRTRDNLREAVTNLSTKQLPPGGKPVLDELVERARADGVYDLDYGPDPYDKPPLEPLDEGTAGIGAILVGTSLIGILLAAAAVYLGINAIVHSSG
;
A
#
# COMPACT_ATOMS: atom_id res chain seq x y z
N MET A 1 14.72 15.13 -20.18
CA MET A 1 15.78 14.38 -19.48
C MET A 1 15.11 13.37 -18.54
N SER A 2 15.79 12.33 -18.03
CA SER A 2 15.18 11.47 -16.99
C SER A 2 15.49 12.02 -15.59
N LEU A 3 14.66 11.68 -14.60
CA LEU A 3 14.81 12.10 -13.20
C LEU A 3 16.19 11.71 -12.63
N TYR A 4 16.65 10.49 -12.94
CA TYR A 4 18.00 10.02 -12.62
C TYR A 4 19.11 10.79 -13.32
N GLY A 5 18.88 11.27 -14.55
CA GLY A 5 19.82 12.14 -15.27
C GLY A 5 19.97 13.51 -14.58
N ILE A 6 18.87 14.08 -14.09
CA ILE A 6 18.88 15.33 -13.32
C ILE A 6 19.65 15.12 -12.00
N VAL A 7 19.40 14.02 -11.28
CA VAL A 7 20.15 13.66 -10.06
C VAL A 7 21.66 13.50 -10.34
N ALA A 8 22.03 12.85 -11.44
CA ALA A 8 23.43 12.67 -11.81
C ALA A 8 24.14 14.01 -12.08
N ASP A 9 23.47 14.93 -12.76
CA ASP A 9 24.00 16.27 -13.01
C ASP A 9 24.08 17.11 -11.74
N LEU A 10 23.10 16.99 -10.82
CA LEU A 10 23.19 17.64 -9.51
C LEU A 10 24.34 17.08 -8.65
N ARG A 11 24.64 15.78 -8.71
CA ARG A 11 25.83 15.22 -8.04
C ARG A 11 27.13 15.82 -8.57
N ARG A 12 27.22 16.03 -9.88
CA ARG A 12 28.39 16.67 -10.50
C ARG A 12 28.49 18.15 -10.12
N LYS A 13 27.35 18.85 -10.04
CA LYS A 13 27.29 20.27 -9.67
C LYS A 13 27.60 20.52 -8.19
N TYR A 14 27.16 19.61 -7.32
CA TYR A 14 27.35 19.68 -5.87
C TYR A 14 28.15 18.48 -5.36
N PRO A 15 29.48 18.43 -5.58
CA PRO A 15 30.36 17.36 -5.10
C PRO A 15 30.66 17.52 -3.59
N THR A 16 29.61 17.71 -2.80
CA THR A 16 29.66 17.83 -1.34
C THR A 16 29.04 16.60 -0.69
N THR A 17 29.48 16.26 0.51
CA THR A 17 28.91 15.14 1.28
C THR A 17 27.41 15.34 1.50
N ALA A 18 27.01 16.55 1.93
CA ALA A 18 25.60 16.88 2.18
C ALA A 18 24.73 16.80 0.91
N GLY A 19 25.25 17.25 -0.23
CA GLY A 19 24.54 17.16 -1.51
C GLY A 19 24.38 15.72 -1.99
N THR A 20 25.42 14.91 -1.87
CA THR A 20 25.38 13.49 -2.24
C THR A 20 24.40 12.72 -1.37
N GLU A 21 24.47 12.90 -0.05
CA GLU A 21 23.60 12.25 0.92
C GLU A 21 22.12 12.65 0.73
N THR A 22 21.86 13.92 0.42
CA THR A 22 20.50 14.39 0.10
C THR A 22 19.96 13.71 -1.16
N LEU A 23 20.79 13.60 -2.20
CA LEU A 23 20.39 12.94 -3.45
C LEU A 23 20.22 11.43 -3.27
N ASP A 24 21.03 10.78 -2.42
CA ASP A 24 20.84 9.38 -2.02
C ASP A 24 19.50 9.18 -1.29
N MET A 25 19.16 10.06 -0.35
CA MET A 25 17.85 10.03 0.32
C MET A 25 16.70 10.21 -0.67
N VAL A 26 16.83 11.11 -1.65
CA VAL A 26 15.83 11.29 -2.70
C VAL A 26 15.68 10.02 -3.54
N VAL A 27 16.78 9.40 -3.99
CA VAL A 27 16.71 8.15 -4.77
C VAL A 27 16.07 7.02 -3.95
N ALA A 28 16.37 6.92 -2.66
CA ALA A 28 15.74 5.94 -1.78
C ALA A 28 14.23 6.16 -1.63
N GLU A 29 13.77 7.42 -1.56
CA GLU A 29 12.35 7.73 -1.51
C GLU A 29 11.65 7.59 -2.87
N LEU A 30 12.34 7.88 -3.98
CA LEU A 30 11.84 7.63 -5.33
C LEU A 30 11.56 6.14 -5.55
N GLY A 31 12.42 5.25 -5.04
CA GLY A 31 12.15 3.80 -5.06
C GLY A 31 10.89 3.40 -4.29
N ARG A 32 10.53 4.12 -3.22
CA ARG A 32 9.29 3.88 -2.45
C ARG A 32 8.05 4.49 -3.10
N THR A 33 8.22 5.59 -3.82
CA THR A 33 7.14 6.37 -4.45
C THR A 33 7.06 6.14 -5.95
N ARG A 34 7.66 5.06 -6.45
CA ARG A 34 7.63 4.63 -7.87
C ARG A 34 8.05 5.75 -8.82
N ASP A 35 9.18 6.37 -8.49
CA ASP A 35 9.77 7.50 -9.21
C ASP A 35 8.90 8.77 -9.23
N ASN A 36 7.87 8.88 -8.37
CA ASN A 36 7.11 10.11 -8.20
C ASN A 36 7.88 11.09 -7.27
N LEU A 37 8.52 12.09 -7.86
CA LEU A 37 9.31 13.07 -7.10
C LEU A 37 8.46 13.96 -6.19
N ARG A 38 7.22 14.29 -6.56
CA ARG A 38 6.30 15.06 -5.70
C ARG A 38 6.05 14.33 -4.38
N GLU A 39 5.73 13.04 -4.43
CA GLU A 39 5.54 12.22 -3.22
C GLU A 39 6.85 12.05 -2.46
N ALA A 40 7.96 11.77 -3.15
CA ALA A 40 9.26 11.62 -2.51
C ALA A 40 9.66 12.88 -1.72
N VAL A 41 9.50 14.07 -2.31
CA VAL A 41 9.79 15.38 -1.67
C VAL A 41 8.85 15.61 -0.48
N THR A 42 7.57 15.24 -0.62
CA THR A 42 6.60 15.36 0.48
C THR A 42 7.00 14.47 1.65
N ASN A 43 7.42 13.23 1.41
CA ASN A 43 7.90 12.32 2.44
C ASN A 43 9.21 12.83 3.07
N LEU A 44 10.14 13.35 2.27
CA LEU A 44 11.39 13.95 2.74
C LEU A 44 11.18 15.18 3.61
N SER A 45 10.10 15.94 3.43
CA SER A 45 9.79 17.10 4.27
C SER A 45 9.58 16.73 5.75
N THR A 46 9.24 15.47 6.03
CA THR A 46 9.10 14.94 7.40
C THR A 46 10.43 14.42 7.97
N LYS A 47 11.48 14.32 7.15
CA LYS A 47 12.80 13.81 7.54
C LYS A 47 13.78 14.97 7.73
N GLN A 48 14.77 14.77 8.59
CA GLN A 48 15.88 15.73 8.72
C GLN A 48 16.78 15.63 7.49
N LEU A 49 16.88 16.72 6.73
CA LEU A 49 17.82 16.84 5.63
C LEU A 49 19.22 17.19 6.15
N PRO A 50 20.28 16.73 5.47
CA PRO A 50 21.65 17.13 5.78
C PRO A 50 21.81 18.65 5.70
N PRO A 51 22.65 19.26 6.58
CA PRO A 51 22.91 20.69 6.53
C PRO A 51 23.50 21.10 5.18
N GLY A 52 22.83 21.99 4.46
CA GLY A 52 23.21 22.39 3.09
C GLY A 52 22.58 21.56 1.96
N GLY A 53 21.79 20.53 2.28
CA GLY A 53 21.07 19.72 1.30
C GLY A 53 19.84 20.38 0.68
N LYS A 54 19.21 21.32 1.41
CA LYS A 54 18.01 22.04 0.96
C LYS A 54 18.13 22.72 -0.41
N PRO A 55 19.18 23.51 -0.72
CA PRO A 55 19.34 24.09 -2.06
C PRO A 55 19.50 23.05 -3.18
N VAL A 56 20.07 21.88 -2.88
CA VAL A 56 20.20 20.77 -3.84
C VAL A 56 18.83 20.16 -4.13
N LEU A 57 18.01 19.97 -3.10
CA LEU A 57 16.63 19.47 -3.25
C LEU A 57 15.76 20.47 -4.03
N ASP A 58 15.86 21.75 -3.71
CA ASP A 58 15.08 22.80 -4.38
C ASP A 58 15.41 22.87 -5.89
N GLU A 59 16.69 22.80 -6.26
CA GLU A 59 17.11 22.79 -7.67
C GLU A 59 16.71 21.50 -8.39
N LEU A 60 16.73 20.35 -7.72
CA LEU A 60 16.19 19.10 -8.28
C LEU A 60 14.71 19.24 -8.62
N VAL A 61 13.93 19.82 -7.70
CA VAL A 61 12.49 20.05 -7.87
C VAL A 61 12.22 21.03 -9.02
N GLU A 62 12.98 22.12 -9.10
CA GLU A 62 12.85 23.10 -10.19
C GLU A 62 13.10 22.47 -11.56
N ARG A 63 14.22 21.76 -11.71
CA ARG A 63 14.57 21.08 -12.96
C ARG A 63 13.56 19.99 -13.33
N ALA A 64 13.12 19.20 -12.35
CA ALA A 64 12.13 18.16 -12.59
C ALA A 64 10.77 18.72 -13.03
N ARG A 65 10.37 19.90 -12.53
CA ARG A 65 9.17 20.59 -13.01
C ARG A 65 9.35 21.13 -14.43
N ALA A 66 10.50 21.73 -14.72
CA ALA A 66 10.81 22.23 -16.06
C ALA A 66 10.79 21.12 -17.12
N ASP A 67 11.25 19.93 -16.74
CA ASP A 67 11.28 18.75 -17.61
C ASP A 67 9.98 17.92 -17.62
N GLY A 68 8.97 18.32 -16.84
CA GLY A 68 7.69 17.61 -16.75
C GLY A 68 7.75 16.23 -16.07
N VAL A 69 8.82 15.95 -15.33
CA VAL A 69 9.05 14.66 -14.64
C VAL A 69 8.79 14.73 -13.13
N TYR A 70 8.31 15.87 -12.63
CA TYR A 70 8.08 16.08 -11.20
C TYR A 70 6.97 15.20 -10.61
N ASP A 71 5.94 14.89 -11.38
CA ASP A 71 4.72 14.22 -10.93
C ASP A 71 4.31 13.11 -11.88
N LEU A 72 5.23 12.16 -12.07
CA LEU A 72 4.97 10.99 -12.90
C LEU A 72 4.06 10.04 -12.12
N ASP A 73 2.87 9.80 -12.66
CA ASP A 73 1.95 8.77 -12.20
C ASP A 73 2.00 7.59 -13.17
N TYR A 74 2.52 6.47 -12.70
CA TYR A 74 2.61 5.23 -13.48
C TYR A 74 1.37 4.33 -13.29
N GLY A 75 0.31 4.83 -12.63
CA GLY A 75 -0.90 4.07 -12.32
C GLY A 75 -0.69 3.01 -11.25
N PRO A 76 -1.72 2.24 -10.86
CA PRO A 76 -1.61 1.22 -9.81
C PRO A 76 -0.53 0.17 -10.14
N ASP A 77 0.16 -0.33 -9.11
CA ASP A 77 1.22 -1.33 -9.31
C ASP A 77 0.58 -2.64 -9.77
N PRO A 78 0.93 -3.16 -10.97
CA PRO A 78 0.37 -4.42 -11.45
C PRO A 78 0.76 -5.63 -10.58
N TYR A 79 1.77 -5.50 -9.72
CA TYR A 79 2.27 -6.54 -8.82
C TYR A 79 1.90 -6.33 -7.35
N ASP A 80 1.12 -5.30 -7.01
CA ASP A 80 0.70 -5.02 -5.62
C ASP A 80 -0.19 -6.14 -5.03
N LYS A 81 -0.83 -6.91 -5.92
CA LYS A 81 -1.67 -8.04 -5.53
C LYS A 81 -0.81 -9.31 -5.57
N PRO A 82 -0.70 -10.05 -4.45
CA PRO A 82 -0.12 -11.37 -4.51
C PRO A 82 -0.87 -12.18 -5.58
N PRO A 83 -0.18 -13.03 -6.36
CA PRO A 83 -0.83 -13.94 -7.28
C PRO A 83 -1.95 -14.64 -6.51
N LEU A 84 -3.17 -14.66 -7.07
CA LEU A 84 -4.24 -15.45 -6.50
C LEU A 84 -3.78 -16.91 -6.61
N GLU A 85 -3.25 -17.46 -5.51
CA GLU A 85 -3.03 -18.89 -5.41
C GLU A 85 -4.39 -19.54 -5.60
N PRO A 86 -4.54 -20.46 -6.57
CA PRO A 86 -5.76 -21.24 -6.66
C PRO A 86 -5.94 -21.93 -5.31
N LEU A 87 -7.07 -21.66 -4.66
CA LEU A 87 -7.48 -22.40 -3.46
C LEU A 87 -7.35 -23.89 -3.78
N ASP A 88 -6.53 -24.60 -2.99
CA ASP A 88 -6.46 -26.05 -3.07
C ASP A 88 -7.89 -26.61 -2.94
N GLU A 89 -8.27 -27.49 -3.86
CA GLU A 89 -9.64 -28.03 -3.97
C GLU A 89 -10.10 -28.65 -2.63
N GLY A 90 -9.14 -29.20 -1.87
CA GLY A 90 -9.38 -29.71 -0.51
C GLY A 90 -9.83 -28.63 0.49
N THR A 91 -9.24 -27.44 0.43
CA THR A 91 -9.60 -26.31 1.32
C THR A 91 -10.98 -25.75 0.98
N ALA A 92 -11.31 -25.64 -0.30
CA ALA A 92 -12.64 -25.23 -0.75
C ALA A 92 -13.73 -26.24 -0.32
N GLY A 93 -13.44 -27.53 -0.43
CA GLY A 93 -14.34 -28.60 0.01
C GLY A 93 -14.62 -28.57 1.52
N ILE A 94 -13.59 -28.37 2.34
CA ILE A 94 -13.74 -28.25 3.80
C ILE A 94 -14.60 -27.03 4.16
N GLY A 95 -14.36 -25.88 3.52
CA GLY A 95 -15.14 -24.66 3.73
C GLY A 95 -16.63 -24.88 3.43
N ALA A 96 -16.95 -25.55 2.32
CA ALA A 96 -18.33 -25.84 1.94
C ALA A 96 -19.04 -26.78 2.95
N ILE A 97 -18.37 -27.82 3.41
CA ILE A 97 -18.92 -28.76 4.40
C ILE A 97 -19.17 -28.07 5.74
N LEU A 98 -18.24 -27.21 6.17
CA LEU A 98 -18.37 -26.49 7.44
C LEU A 98 -19.56 -25.51 7.41
N VAL A 99 -19.70 -24.74 6.33
CA VAL A 99 -20.86 -23.85 6.16
C VAL A 99 -22.15 -24.67 6.11
N GLY A 100 -22.20 -25.75 5.34
CA GLY A 100 -23.38 -26.61 5.24
C GLY A 100 -23.81 -27.19 6.60
N THR A 101 -22.86 -27.71 7.38
CA THR A 101 -23.15 -28.28 8.70
C THR A 101 -23.59 -27.23 9.72
N SER A 102 -23.01 -26.03 9.67
CA SER A 102 -23.40 -24.93 10.55
C SER A 102 -24.87 -24.50 10.35
N LEU A 103 -25.35 -24.46 9.10
CA LEU A 103 -26.73 -24.10 8.78
C LEU A 103 -27.73 -25.11 9.35
N ILE A 104 -27.40 -26.40 9.30
CA ILE A 104 -28.24 -27.46 9.88
C ILE A 104 -28.34 -27.27 11.40
N GLY A 105 -27.22 -26.98 12.07
CA GLY A 105 -27.21 -26.71 13.50
C GLY A 105 -28.09 -25.52 13.90
N ILE A 106 -28.02 -24.43 13.13
CA ILE A 106 -28.84 -23.22 13.35
C ILE A 106 -30.34 -23.54 13.20
N LEU A 107 -30.72 -24.29 12.17
CA LEU A 107 -32.12 -24.68 11.94
C LEU A 107 -32.66 -25.56 13.06
N LEU A 108 -31.88 -26.54 13.51
CA LEU A 108 -32.28 -27.41 14.62
C LEU A 108 -32.42 -26.62 15.94
N ALA A 109 -31.52 -25.69 16.21
CA ALA A 109 -31.60 -24.82 17.38
C ALA A 109 -32.87 -23.94 17.34
N ALA A 110 -33.17 -23.33 16.19
CA ALA A 110 -34.38 -22.53 16.01
C ALA A 110 -35.67 -23.36 16.20
N ALA A 111 -35.71 -24.57 15.64
CA ALA A 111 -36.83 -25.49 15.82
C ALA A 111 -37.03 -25.89 17.28
N ALA A 112 -35.94 -26.21 18.01
CA ALA A 112 -35.99 -26.56 19.42
C ALA A 112 -36.53 -25.40 20.28
N VAL A 113 -36.07 -24.17 20.03
CA VAL A 113 -36.56 -22.97 20.72
C VAL A 113 -38.05 -22.76 20.45
N TYR A 114 -38.47 -22.87 19.19
CA TYR A 114 -39.88 -22.72 18.81
C TYR A 114 -40.78 -23.76 19.48
N LEU A 115 -40.40 -25.03 19.45
CA LEU A 115 -41.16 -26.11 20.07
C LEU A 115 -41.24 -25.95 21.60
N GLY A 116 -40.14 -25.54 22.24
CA GLY A 116 -40.11 -25.27 23.67
C GLY A 116 -41.07 -24.16 24.08
N ILE A 117 -41.05 -23.03 23.37
CA ILE A 117 -41.98 -21.91 23.61
C ILE A 117 -43.43 -22.36 23.36
N ASN A 118 -43.69 -23.05 22.24
CA ASN A 118 -45.02 -23.51 21.89
C ASN A 118 -45.61 -24.47 22.94
N ALA A 119 -44.79 -25.37 23.50
CA ALA A 119 -45.21 -26.28 24.56
C ALA A 119 -45.55 -25.55 25.87
N ILE A 120 -44.79 -24.51 26.24
CA ILE A 120 -45.09 -23.69 27.42
C ILE A 120 -46.43 -22.96 27.25
N VAL A 121 -46.65 -22.37 26.09
CA VAL A 121 -47.88 -21.59 25.80
C VAL A 121 -49.13 -22.49 25.74
N HIS A 122 -49.03 -23.71 25.20
CA HIS A 122 -50.19 -24.58 25.00
C HIS A 122 -50.41 -25.64 26.10
N SER A 123 -49.44 -25.88 27.01
CA SER A 123 -49.65 -26.76 28.17
C SER A 123 -50.12 -26.04 29.43
N SER A 124 -50.22 -24.71 29.40
CA SER A 124 -50.71 -23.86 30.50
C SER A 124 -52.21 -23.52 30.42
N GLY A 125 -52.98 -24.26 29.61
CA GLY A 125 -54.44 -24.18 29.49
C GLY A 125 -55.15 -25.36 30.10
#